data_AF-A0A9X1RGI8-F1
#
_entry.id   AF-A0A9X1RGI8-F1
#
_cell.length_a   1.000
_cell.length_b   1.000
_cell.length_c   1.000
_cell.angle_alpha   90.00
_cell.angle_beta   90.00
_cell.angle_gamma   90.00
#
_symmetry.space_group_name_H-M   'P 1'
#
loop_
_entity.id
_entity.type
_entity.pdbx_description
1 polymer ?
#
loop_
_entity_poly.entity_id
_entity_poly.type
_entity_poly.pdbx_seq_one_letter_code
_entity_poly.pdbx_strand_id
1 'polypeptide(L)'
;MANVSHPSFNAYRTGATAALQWLAYQQQWREHALKLLYRRLERDRAALEGTLETLRDARDWNEFAIASQSVWRNYLGASAALWQEAAVAALQGAGAWAGLMRDMAQQWQDASAGLLQGVPGTQSDSAMPVRAL
;
A
#
# COMPACT_ATOMS: atom_id res chain seq x y z
N MET A 1 -15.31 8.38 36.95
CA MET A 1 -15.76 9.48 36.08
C MET A 1 -15.53 9.05 34.64
N ALA A 2 -16.60 8.72 33.92
CA ALA A 2 -16.51 8.30 32.53
C ALA A 2 -16.17 9.54 31.67
N ASN A 3 -15.05 9.50 30.96
CA ASN A 3 -14.64 10.55 30.04
C ASN A 3 -15.59 10.48 28.83
N VAL A 4 -16.67 11.26 28.85
CA VAL A 4 -17.63 11.34 27.75
C VAL A 4 -16.97 12.11 26.62
N SER A 5 -16.13 11.42 25.85
CA SER A 5 -15.60 11.93 24.59
C SER A 5 -16.78 12.30 23.69
N HIS A 6 -16.88 13.57 23.30
CA HIS A 6 -17.93 14.08 22.43
C HIS A 6 -17.99 13.25 21.13
N PRO A 7 -19.17 12.82 20.64
CA PRO A 7 -19.28 12.00 19.43
C PRO A 7 -18.53 12.56 18.21
N SER A 8 -18.50 13.90 18.08
CA SER A 8 -17.74 14.62 17.06
C SER A 8 -16.22 14.48 17.20
N PHE A 9 -15.69 14.51 18.43
CA PHE A 9 -14.27 14.29 18.69
C PHE A 9 -13.84 12.86 18.36
N ASN A 10 -14.69 11.87 18.67
CA ASN A 10 -14.45 10.49 18.27
C ASN A 10 -14.45 10.31 16.75
N ALA A 11 -15.43 10.89 16.05
CA ALA A 11 -15.47 10.86 14.59
C ALA A 11 -14.21 11.50 13.97
N TYR A 12 -13.78 12.66 14.48
CA TYR A 12 -12.54 13.31 14.04
C TYR A 12 -11.30 12.43 14.29
N ARG A 13 -11.16 11.89 15.51
CA ARG A 13 -10.02 11.02 15.87
C ARG A 13 -9.96 9.78 14.97
N THR A 14 -11.10 9.16 14.69
CA THR A 14 -11.20 8.00 13.79
C THR A 14 -10.78 8.37 12.37
N GLY A 15 -11.30 9.48 11.83
CA GLY A 15 -10.93 9.97 10.50
C GLY A 15 -9.44 10.33 10.38
N ALA A 16 -8.88 11.00 11.40
CA ALA A 16 -7.46 11.34 11.44
C ALA A 16 -6.57 10.08 11.55
N THR A 17 -6.98 9.09 12.34
CA THR A 17 -6.26 7.81 12.47
C THR A 17 -6.25 7.06 11.15
N ALA A 18 -7.39 6.98 10.47
CA ALA A 18 -7.53 6.38 9.17
C ALA A 18 -6.63 7.06 8.11
N ALA A 19 -6.63 8.40 8.07
CA ALA A 19 -5.79 9.15 7.15
C ALA A 19 -4.29 8.93 7.40
N LEU A 20 -3.86 8.87 8.66
CA LEU A 20 -2.47 8.59 9.02
C LEU A 20 -2.06 7.15 8.68
N GLN A 21 -2.92 6.17 8.92
CA GLN A 21 -2.67 4.77 8.53
C GLN A 21 -2.53 4.64 7.01
N TRP A 22 -3.38 5.34 6.25
CA TRP A 22 -3.28 5.40 4.80
C TRP A 22 -1.95 6.00 4.34
N LEU A 23 -1.54 7.13 4.90
CA LEU A 23 -0.27 7.78 4.57
C LEU A 23 0.94 6.89 4.91
N ALA A 24 0.91 6.23 6.07
CA ALA A 24 1.95 5.30 6.47
C ALA A 24 2.08 4.13 5.49
N TYR A 25 0.94 3.56 5.08
CA TYR A 25 0.91 2.48 4.09
C TYR A 25 1.44 2.93 2.72
N GLN A 26 1.05 4.12 2.25
CA GLN A 26 1.57 4.72 1.02
C GLN A 26 3.10 4.89 1.08
N GLN A 27 3.63 5.31 2.22
CA GLN A 27 5.06 5.46 2.42
C GLN A 27 5.78 4.10 2.39
N GLN A 28 5.25 3.08 3.05
CA GLN A 28 5.79 1.71 3.01
C GLN A 28 5.82 1.15 1.58
N TRP A 29 4.76 1.38 0.81
CA TRP A 29 4.72 0.99 -0.60
C TRP A 29 5.81 1.68 -1.42
N ARG A 30 5.99 2.98 -1.24
CA ARG A 30 7.06 3.75 -1.92
C ARG A 30 8.45 3.22 -1.57
N GLU A 31 8.70 2.93 -0.31
CA GLU A 31 9.97 2.36 0.13
C GLU A 31 10.22 0.99 -0.50
N HIS A 32 9.20 0.15 -0.60
CA HIS A 32 9.30 -1.14 -1.26
C HIS A 32 9.59 -1.00 -2.75
N ALA A 33 8.90 -0.09 -3.44
CA ALA A 33 9.12 0.20 -4.85
C ALA A 33 10.55 0.70 -5.12
N LEU A 34 11.08 1.58 -4.26
CA LEU A 34 12.46 2.07 -4.37
C LEU A 34 13.48 0.94 -4.16
N LYS A 35 13.25 0.01 -3.23
CA LYS A 35 14.11 -1.17 -3.04
C LYS A 35 14.15 -2.06 -4.28
N LEU A 36 13.01 -2.27 -4.94
CA LEU A 36 12.95 -3.02 -6.20
C LEU A 36 13.74 -2.33 -7.31
N LEU A 37 13.59 -1.01 -7.45
CA LEU A 37 14.37 -0.23 -8.44
C LEU A 37 15.88 -0.31 -8.16
N TYR A 38 16.28 -0.21 -6.90
CA TYR A 38 17.69 -0.33 -6.53
C TYR A 38 18.27 -1.70 -6.91
N ARG A 39 17.56 -2.79 -6.58
CA ARG A 39 18.00 -4.15 -6.97
C ARG A 39 18.05 -4.35 -8.48
N ARG A 40 17.14 -3.71 -9.23
CA ARG A 40 17.17 -3.73 -10.69
C ARG A 40 18.44 -3.06 -11.22
N LEU A 41 18.79 -1.89 -10.70
CA LEU A 41 20.03 -1.20 -11.06
C LEU A 41 21.26 -2.04 -10.72
N GLU A 42 21.28 -2.69 -9.56
CA GLU A 42 22.39 -3.56 -9.14
C GLU A 42 22.56 -4.75 -10.08
N ARG A 43 21.46 -5.41 -10.46
CA ARG A 43 21.46 -6.48 -11.47
C ARG A 43 22.03 -6.00 -12.81
N ASP A 44 21.59 -4.84 -13.27
CA ASP A 44 22.01 -4.27 -14.55
C ASP A 44 23.51 -3.93 -14.53
N ARG A 45 23.97 -3.35 -13.43
CA ARG A 45 25.39 -3.07 -13.18
C ARG A 45 26.23 -4.34 -13.18
N ALA A 46 25.82 -5.36 -12.42
CA ALA A 46 26.55 -6.63 -12.35
C ALA A 46 26.65 -7.33 -13.72
N ALA A 47 25.61 -7.23 -14.56
CA ALA A 47 25.64 -7.78 -15.91
C ALA A 47 26.60 -7.01 -16.83
N LEU A 48 26.68 -5.68 -16.70
CA LEU A 48 27.63 -4.87 -17.45
C LEU A 48 29.07 -5.15 -17.03
N GLU A 49 29.34 -5.15 -15.71
CA GLU A 49 30.66 -5.46 -15.16
C GLU A 49 31.10 -6.87 -15.55
N GLY A 50 30.20 -7.86 -15.42
CA GLY A 50 30.44 -9.23 -15.86
C GLY A 50 30.76 -9.31 -17.35
N THR A 51 30.00 -8.63 -18.20
CA THR A 51 30.26 -8.62 -19.66
C THR A 51 31.60 -7.96 -20.02
N LEU A 52 31.98 -6.89 -19.33
CA LEU A 52 33.28 -6.25 -19.53
C LEU A 52 34.43 -7.16 -19.10
N GLU A 53 34.26 -7.90 -17.99
CA GLU A 53 35.23 -8.89 -17.52
C GLU A 53 35.36 -10.05 -18.51
N THR A 54 34.25 -10.58 -19.04
CA THR A 54 34.30 -11.64 -20.06
C THR A 54 34.99 -11.18 -21.35
N LEU A 55 34.78 -9.93 -21.77
CA LEU A 55 35.49 -9.34 -22.92
C LEU A 55 36.99 -9.17 -22.66
N ARG A 56 37.37 -8.83 -21.43
CA ARG A 56 38.78 -8.62 -21.06
C ARG A 56 39.56 -9.93 -20.99
N ASP A 57 38.93 -10.99 -20.47
CA ASP A 57 39.63 -12.22 -20.10
C ASP A 57 39.54 -13.31 -21.18
N ALA A 58 38.57 -13.24 -22.09
CA ALA A 58 38.41 -14.22 -23.18
C ALA A 58 39.54 -14.14 -24.20
N ARG A 59 40.12 -15.29 -24.55
CA ARG A 59 41.20 -15.39 -25.55
C ARG A 59 40.68 -15.55 -26.97
N ASP A 60 39.46 -16.04 -27.11
CA ASP A 60 38.76 -16.19 -28.38
C ASP A 60 37.24 -15.98 -28.24
N TRP A 61 36.55 -15.97 -29.38
CA TRP A 61 35.11 -15.75 -29.44
C TRP A 61 34.27 -16.86 -28.80
N ASN A 62 34.79 -18.09 -28.73
CA ASN A 62 34.08 -19.21 -28.13
C ASN A 62 34.12 -19.12 -26.60
N GLU A 63 35.27 -18.80 -26.02
CA GLU A 63 35.41 -18.49 -24.59
C GLU A 63 34.50 -17.31 -24.18
N PHE A 64 34.49 -16.25 -24.99
CA PHE A 64 33.60 -15.11 -24.75
C PHE A 64 32.11 -15.51 -24.79
N ALA A 65 31.71 -16.34 -25.76
CA ALA A 65 30.32 -16.79 -25.89
C ALA A 65 29.88 -17.62 -24.68
N ILE A 66 30.71 -18.55 -24.21
CA ILE A 66 30.44 -19.38 -23.03
C ILE A 66 30.33 -18.51 -21.78
N ALA A 67 31.26 -17.58 -21.59
CA ALA A 67 31.27 -16.70 -20.43
C ALA A 67 30.06 -15.73 -20.45
N SER A 68 29.71 -15.19 -21.61
CA SER A 68 28.53 -14.34 -21.79
C SER A 68 27.21 -15.07 -21.53
N GLN A 69 27.10 -16.35 -21.86
CA GLN A 69 25.94 -17.16 -21.51
C GLN A 69 25.75 -17.25 -19.99
N SER A 70 26.83 -17.29 -19.22
CA SER A 70 26.76 -17.26 -17.75
C SER A 70 26.17 -15.94 -17.25
N VAL A 71 26.67 -14.81 -17.76
CA VAL A 71 26.16 -13.46 -17.43
C VAL A 71 24.66 -13.36 -17.76
N TRP A 72 24.25 -13.83 -18.95
CA TRP A 72 22.85 -13.82 -19.36
C TRP A 72 21.96 -14.70 -18.46
N ARG A 73 22.40 -15.92 -18.11
CA ARG A 73 21.65 -16.78 -17.20
C ARG A 73 21.45 -16.13 -15.83
N ASN A 74 22.51 -15.52 -15.29
CA ASN A 74 22.43 -14.82 -14.01
C ASN A 74 21.50 -13.61 -14.09
N TYR A 75 21.59 -12.82 -15.16
CA TYR A 75 20.71 -11.67 -15.40
C TYR A 75 19.24 -12.10 -15.50
N LEU A 76 18.93 -13.15 -16.26
CA LEU A 76 17.58 -13.66 -16.41
C LEU A 76 17.03 -14.23 -15.10
N GLY A 77 17.85 -14.96 -14.34
CA GLY A 77 17.49 -15.48 -13.02
C GLY A 77 17.14 -14.35 -12.03
N ALA A 78 18.01 -13.35 -11.92
CA ALA A 78 17.76 -12.17 -11.10
C ALA A 78 16.53 -11.38 -11.58
N SER A 79 16.29 -11.30 -12.89
CA SER A 79 15.09 -10.68 -13.46
C SER A 79 13.82 -11.40 -13.04
N ALA A 80 13.80 -12.73 -13.10
CA ALA A 80 12.65 -13.53 -12.69
C ALA A 80 12.36 -13.37 -11.19
N ALA A 81 13.40 -13.35 -10.36
CA ALA A 81 13.25 -13.11 -8.93
C ALA A 81 12.64 -11.73 -8.63
N LEU A 82 13.11 -10.67 -9.30
CA LEU A 82 12.54 -9.32 -9.15
C LEU A 82 11.08 -9.25 -9.59
N TRP A 83 10.73 -9.94 -10.68
CA TRP A 83 9.34 -10.02 -11.13
C TRP A 83 8.44 -10.75 -10.12
N GLN A 84 8.93 -11.84 -9.55
CA GLN A 84 8.20 -12.60 -8.53
C GLN A 84 8.00 -11.77 -7.25
N GLU A 85 9.04 -11.08 -6.79
CA GLU A 85 8.95 -10.16 -5.65
C GLU A 85 7.93 -9.03 -5.91
N ALA A 86 8.00 -8.40 -7.09
CA ALA A 86 7.07 -7.34 -7.47
C ALA A 86 5.62 -7.84 -7.55
N ALA A 87 5.40 -9.05 -8.07
CA ALA A 87 4.06 -9.65 -8.14
C ALA A 87 3.49 -9.93 -6.74
N VAL A 88 4.29 -10.50 -5.84
CA VAL A 88 3.88 -10.74 -4.44
C VAL A 88 3.56 -9.41 -3.75
N ALA A 89 4.41 -8.39 -3.92
CA ALA A 89 4.19 -7.07 -3.36
C ALA A 89 2.89 -6.43 -3.88
N ALA A 90 2.59 -6.55 -5.17
CA ALA A 90 1.35 -6.04 -5.75
C ALA A 90 0.10 -6.76 -5.22
N LEU A 91 0.16 -8.09 -5.08
CA LEU A 91 -0.93 -8.90 -4.52
C LEU A 91 -1.21 -8.58 -3.05
N GLN A 92 -0.16 -8.54 -2.23
CA GLN A 92 -0.26 -8.10 -0.83
C GLN A 92 -0.74 -6.65 -0.77
N GLY A 93 -0.27 -5.83 -1.69
CA GLY A 93 -0.63 -4.43 -1.83
C GLY A 93 -2.13 -4.21 -2.04
N ALA A 94 -2.72 -4.99 -2.96
CA ALA A 94 -4.14 -4.94 -3.25
C ALA A 94 -4.99 -5.46 -2.08
N GLY A 95 -4.55 -6.54 -1.42
CA GLY A 95 -5.26 -7.13 -0.27
C GLY A 95 -5.28 -6.20 0.95
N ALA A 96 -4.13 -5.64 1.31
CA ALA A 96 -4.03 -4.67 2.41
C ALA A 96 -4.85 -3.40 2.12
N TRP A 97 -4.89 -2.96 0.87
CA TRP A 97 -5.69 -1.81 0.46
C TRP A 97 -7.19 -2.06 0.60
N ALA A 98 -7.67 -3.22 0.15
CA ALA A 98 -9.07 -3.61 0.29
C ALA A 98 -9.49 -3.76 1.77
N GLY A 99 -8.60 -4.29 2.62
CA GLY A 99 -8.80 -4.39 4.06
C GLY A 99 -8.92 -3.02 4.72
N LEU A 100 -7.94 -2.14 4.48
CA LEU A 100 -7.92 -0.78 5.04
C LEU A 100 -9.18 0.01 4.64
N MET A 101 -9.60 -0.07 3.37
CA MET A 101 -10.82 0.59 2.90
C MET A 101 -12.09 0.04 3.56
N ARG A 102 -12.16 -1.28 3.80
CA ARG A 102 -13.29 -1.90 4.50
C ARG A 102 -13.34 -1.44 5.95
N ASP A 103 -12.21 -1.48 6.65
CA ASP A 103 -12.12 -1.08 8.06
C ASP A 103 -12.46 0.40 8.23
N MET A 104 -12.02 1.27 7.31
CA MET A 104 -12.39 2.69 7.31
C MET A 104 -13.89 2.90 7.08
N ALA A 105 -14.49 2.16 6.14
CA ALA A 105 -15.94 2.25 5.88
C ALA A 105 -16.77 1.81 7.09
N GLN A 106 -16.34 0.74 7.76
CA GLN A 106 -17.01 0.21 8.96
C GLN A 106 -16.88 1.18 10.13
N GLN A 107 -15.69 1.68 10.41
CA GLN A 107 -15.45 2.65 11.47
C GLN A 107 -16.21 3.97 11.26
N TRP A 108 -16.38 4.39 10.00
CA TRP A 108 -17.20 5.54 9.65
C TRP A 108 -18.69 5.29 9.91
N GLN A 109 -19.21 4.11 9.53
CA GLN A 109 -20.59 3.72 9.80
C GLN A 109 -20.88 3.67 11.31
N ASP A 110 -19.98 3.08 12.10
CA ASP A 110 -20.12 3.01 13.56
C ASP A 110 -20.09 4.39 14.21
N ALA A 111 -19.18 5.27 13.77
CA ALA A 111 -19.08 6.63 14.27
C ALA A 111 -20.32 7.47 13.94
N SER A 112 -20.89 7.31 12.74
CA SER A 112 -22.10 8.02 12.32
C SER A 112 -23.37 7.47 12.98
N ALA A 113 -23.46 6.16 13.21
CA ALA A 113 -24.55 5.55 13.96
C ALA A 113 -24.60 6.06 15.41
N GLY A 114 -23.44 6.18 16.08
CA GLY A 114 -23.35 6.77 17.41
C GLY A 114 -23.72 8.27 17.45
N LEU A 115 -23.48 8.98 16.35
CA LEU A 115 -23.86 10.39 16.18
C LEU A 115 -25.38 10.55 16.05
N LEU A 116 -26.06 9.64 15.34
CA LEU A 116 -27.52 9.62 15.19
C LEU A 116 -28.24 9.17 16.46
N GLN A 117 -27.68 8.23 17.22
CA GLN A 117 -28.25 7.76 18.49
C GLN A 117 -28.02 8.74 19.65
N GLY A 118 -27.03 9.64 19.53
CA GLY A 118 -26.69 10.65 20.53
C GLY A 118 -27.46 11.97 20.41
N VAL A 119 -28.39 12.11 19.45
CA VAL A 119 -29.27 13.29 19.33
C VAL A 119 -30.46 13.12 20.30
N PRO A 120 -30.52 13.86 21.42
CA PRO A 120 -31.71 13.89 22.25
C PRO A 120 -32.71 14.84 21.58
N GLY A 121 -33.84 14.31 21.10
CA GLY A 121 -34.99 15.12 20.73
C GLY A 121 -35.25 15.24 19.23
N THR A 122 -35.77 14.17 18.64
CA THR A 122 -36.86 14.30 17.64
C THR A 122 -38.04 13.44 18.09
N GLN A 123 -38.51 13.67 19.31
CA GLN A 123 -39.94 13.51 19.56
C GLN A 123 -40.60 14.64 18.78
N SER A 124 -41.16 14.31 17.61
CA SER A 124 -42.07 15.18 16.89
C SER A 124 -43.37 15.29 17.70
N ASP A 125 -43.29 15.97 18.84
CA ASP A 125 -44.47 16.47 19.53
C ASP A 125 -44.85 17.78 18.82
N SER A 126 -45.58 17.62 17.73
CA SER A 126 -46.20 18.72 16.99
C SER A 126 -47.65 18.36 16.75
N ALA A 127 -48.37 18.19 17.85
CA ALA A 127 -49.83 18.34 17.85
C ALA A 127 -50.15 19.80 17.49
N MET A 128 -50.37 20.07 16.20
CA MET A 128 -50.94 21.33 15.74
C MET A 128 -52.42 21.38 16.16
N PRO A 129 -52.88 22.40 16.92
CA PRO A 129 -54.31 22.58 17.15
C PRO A 129 -54.96 23.08 15.85
N VAL A 130 -55.85 22.27 15.29
CA VAL A 130 -56.73 22.69 14.19
C VAL A 130 -57.71 23.72 14.78
N ARG A 131 -57.53 25.00 14.43
CA ARG A 131 -58.58 26.02 14.62
C ARG A 131 -59.65 25.79 13.55
N ALA A 132 -60.84 25.39 14.00
CA ALA A 132 -62.05 25.43 13.19
C ALA A 132 -62.50 26.89 12.99
N LEU A 133 -62.77 27.24 11.74
CA LEU A 133 -63.68 28.31 11.34
C LEU A 133 -64.77 27.68 10.48
#